data_AF-A0A926JRJ1-F1
#
_entry.id   AF-A0A926JRJ1-F1
#
_cell.length_a   1.000
_cell.length_b   1.000
_cell.length_c   1.000
_cell.angle_alpha   90.00
_cell.angle_beta   90.00
_cell.angle_gamma   90.00
#
_symmetry.space_group_name_H-M   'P 1'
#
loop_
_entity.id
_entity.type
_entity.pdbx_description
1 polymer ?
#
loop_
_entity_poly.entity_id
_entity_poly.type
_entity_poly.pdbx_seq_one_letter_code
_entity_poly.pdbx_strand_id
1 'polypeptide(L)'
;DGFVSMGHGRALINLDDKEIQLAIYEKIISSGLSVRETEKLVKNLQEKDKKTTSDTSKNKLPSYIDDKMENITEYFSTKVDVKVSRNGKGKLIIPFHSREDFIRLTKLFK
;
A
#
# COMPACT_ATOMS: atom_id res chain seq x y z
N ASP A 1 31.79 11.25 -17.55
CA ASP A 1 31.40 10.85 -16.19
C ASP A 1 30.88 9.42 -16.04
N GLY A 2 30.14 8.81 -16.98
CA GLY A 2 29.99 7.34 -17.04
C GLY A 2 29.19 6.66 -15.91
N PHE A 3 28.91 7.35 -14.81
CA PHE A 3 28.15 6.84 -13.66
C PHE A 3 26.68 6.57 -13.98
N VAL A 4 26.13 7.25 -15.00
CA VAL A 4 24.72 7.14 -15.41
C VAL A 4 24.67 6.89 -16.91
N SER A 5 24.12 5.74 -17.28
CA SER A 5 23.88 5.35 -18.67
C SER A 5 22.47 5.75 -19.16
N MET A 6 22.23 5.69 -20.47
CA MET A 6 20.86 5.90 -21.02
C MET A 6 19.81 5.00 -20.36
N GLY A 7 20.18 3.79 -19.93
CA GLY A 7 19.28 2.88 -19.24
C GLY A 7 18.77 3.43 -17.91
N HIS A 8 19.63 4.12 -17.15
CA HIS A 8 19.23 4.79 -15.92
C HIS A 8 18.25 5.93 -16.20
N GLY A 9 18.49 6.73 -17.24
CA GLY A 9 17.58 7.79 -17.67
C GLY A 9 16.20 7.26 -18.06
N ARG A 10 16.15 6.13 -18.78
CA ARG A 10 14.88 5.44 -19.12
C ARG A 10 14.15 4.87 -17.90
N ALA A 11 14.87 4.48 -16.86
CA ALA A 11 14.24 4.04 -15.61
C ALA A 11 13.60 5.24 -14.88
N LEU A 12 14.34 6.35 -14.77
CA LEU A 12 13.91 7.55 -14.04
C LEU A 12 12.75 8.31 -14.70
N ILE A 13 12.70 8.38 -16.04
CA ILE A 13 11.66 9.14 -16.78
C ILE A 13 10.23 8.63 -16.52
N ASN A 14 10.08 7.39 -16.04
CA ASN A 14 8.77 6.84 -15.70
C ASN A 14 8.22 7.36 -14.36
N LEU A 15 9.01 8.10 -13.59
CA LEU A 15 8.56 8.75 -12.36
C LEU A 15 8.01 10.14 -12.68
N ASP A 16 6.83 10.46 -12.18
CA ASP A 16 6.20 11.77 -12.43
C ASP A 16 6.77 12.87 -11.52
N ASP A 17 7.33 12.49 -10.36
CA ASP A 17 7.86 13.42 -9.36
C ASP A 17 9.36 13.68 -9.56
N LYS A 18 9.70 14.95 -9.80
CA LYS A 18 11.08 15.43 -10.00
C LYS A 18 11.94 15.31 -8.75
N GLU A 19 11.37 15.45 -7.56
CA GLU A 19 12.12 15.32 -6.30
C GLU A 19 12.55 13.86 -6.10
N ILE A 20 11.66 12.91 -6.40
CA ILE A 20 11.96 11.48 -6.36
C ILE A 20 13.01 11.11 -7.41
N GLN A 21 12.91 11.65 -8.63
CA GLN A 21 13.93 11.44 -9.67
C GLN A 21 15.31 11.89 -9.19
N LEU A 22 15.41 13.07 -8.56
CA LEU A 22 16.66 13.61 -8.04
C LEU A 22 17.23 12.74 -6.91
N ALA A 23 16.40 12.33 -5.95
CA ALA A 23 16.82 11.47 -4.84
C ALA A 23 17.37 10.12 -5.33
N ILE A 24 16.76 9.53 -6.36
CA ILE A 24 17.24 8.27 -6.95
C ILE A 24 18.52 8.51 -7.73
N TYR A 25 18.64 9.63 -8.45
CA TYR A 25 19.86 9.98 -9.17
C TYR A 25 21.07 10.10 -8.22
N GLU A 26 20.92 10.80 -7.10
CA GLU A 26 21.95 10.89 -6.05
C GLU A 26 22.28 9.49 -5.48
N LYS A 27 21.27 8.62 -5.35
CA LYS A 27 21.47 7.24 -4.90
C LYS A 27 22.22 6.38 -5.90
N ILE A 28 21.99 6.56 -7.21
CA ILE A 28 22.73 5.86 -8.27
C ILE A 28 24.21 6.22 -8.20
N ILE A 29 24.53 7.51 -8.01
CA ILE A 29 25.92 7.98 -7.93
C ILE A 29 26.58 7.50 -6.64
N SER A 30 25.93 7.69 -5.49
CA SER A 30 26.51 7.35 -4.19
C SER A 30 26.67 5.84 -3.96
N SER A 31 25.74 5.03 -4.46
CA SER A 31 25.71 3.58 -4.23
C SER A 31 26.17 2.77 -5.46
N GLY A 32 26.52 3.43 -6.57
CA GLY A 32 26.97 2.77 -7.80
C GLY A 32 25.95 1.77 -8.36
N LEU A 33 24.65 2.11 -8.32
CA LEU A 33 23.58 1.18 -8.70
C LEU A 33 23.69 0.79 -10.18
N SER A 34 23.44 -0.48 -10.49
CA SER A 34 23.25 -0.92 -11.86
C SER A 34 21.90 -0.50 -12.42
N VAL A 35 21.77 -0.53 -13.76
CA VAL A 35 20.50 -0.25 -14.46
C VAL A 35 19.37 -1.15 -13.92
N ARG A 36 19.65 -2.45 -13.72
CA ARG A 36 18.66 -3.41 -13.21
C ARG A 36 18.22 -3.11 -11.78
N GLU A 37 19.13 -2.67 -10.93
CA GLU A 37 18.80 -2.28 -9.55
C GLU A 37 17.98 -1.00 -9.52
N THR A 38 18.32 -0.05 -10.39
CA THR A 38 17.56 1.19 -10.58
C THR A 38 16.15 0.92 -11.06
N GLU A 39 15.97 0.07 -12.09
CA GLU A 39 14.65 -0.36 -12.58
C GLU A 39 13.81 -1.02 -11.49
N LYS A 40 14.41 -1.92 -10.70
CA LYS A 40 13.73 -2.56 -9.55
C LYS A 40 13.31 -1.52 -8.51
N LEU A 41 14.17 -0.56 -8.20
CA LEU A 41 13.89 0.47 -7.21
C LEU A 41 12.75 1.39 -7.65
N VAL A 42 12.79 1.85 -8.90
CA VAL A 42 11.70 2.66 -9.51
C VAL A 42 10.39 1.89 -9.52
N LYS A 43 10.41 0.61 -9.92
CA LYS A 43 9.20 -0.23 -9.95
C LYS A 43 8.61 -0.43 -8.55
N ASN A 44 9.44 -0.66 -7.52
CA ASN A 44 8.97 -0.77 -6.14
C ASN A 44 8.37 0.55 -5.62
N LEU A 45 8.90 1.71 -6.03
CA LEU A 45 8.34 3.01 -5.69
C LEU A 45 6.98 3.23 -6.35
N GLN A 46 6.86 2.95 -7.65
CA GLN A 46 5.58 3.03 -8.37
C GLN A 46 4.53 2.03 -7.85
N GLU A 47 4.96 0.84 -7.40
CA GLU A 47 4.06 -0.13 -6.76
C GLU A 47 3.64 0.31 -5.35
N LYS A 48 4.51 1.01 -4.62
CA LYS A 48 4.14 1.67 -3.37
C LYS A 48 3.20 2.84 -3.63
N ASP A 49 3.43 3.65 -4.66
CA ASP A 49 2.50 4.71 -5.07
C ASP A 49 1.16 4.18 -5.55
N LYS A 50 1.12 3.00 -6.19
CA LYS A 50 -0.14 2.31 -6.50
C LYS A 50 -0.85 1.74 -5.27
N LYS A 51 -0.11 1.44 -4.20
CA LYS A 51 -0.70 1.05 -2.90
C LYS A 51 -1.13 2.26 -2.08
N THR A 52 -0.47 3.42 -2.19
CA THR A 52 -0.87 4.67 -1.51
C THR A 52 -1.93 5.47 -2.28
N THR A 53 -2.04 5.31 -3.60
CA THR A 53 -3.18 5.82 -4.39
C THR A 53 -4.44 4.96 -4.27
N SER A 54 -4.35 3.77 -3.65
CA SER A 54 -5.53 3.08 -3.10
C SER A 54 -5.93 3.57 -1.70
N ASP A 55 -5.19 4.50 -1.09
CA ASP A 55 -5.43 4.99 0.28
C ASP A 55 -5.63 6.52 0.38
N THR A 56 -5.77 7.26 -0.73
CA THR A 56 -6.04 8.72 -0.71
C THR A 56 -7.26 9.18 -1.51
N SER A 57 -8.07 8.25 -2.00
CA SER A 57 -9.46 8.58 -2.24
C SER A 57 -10.17 8.55 -0.89
N LYS A 58 -10.50 9.74 -0.39
CA LYS A 58 -11.59 10.01 0.57
C LYS A 58 -12.91 9.44 0.03
N ASN A 59 -12.99 8.13 -0.16
CA ASN A 59 -14.26 7.43 -0.12
C ASN A 59 -14.57 7.43 1.37
N LYS A 60 -15.24 8.50 1.82
CA LYS A 60 -16.05 8.41 3.04
C LYS A 60 -16.76 7.07 2.91
N LEU A 61 -16.44 6.12 3.79
CA LEU A 61 -17.26 4.93 3.88
C LEU A 61 -18.71 5.44 4.01
N PRO A 62 -19.67 4.83 3.31
CA PRO A 62 -21.07 5.19 3.49
C PRO A 62 -21.37 5.26 4.99
N SER A 63 -22.03 6.32 5.47
CA SER A 63 -22.26 6.59 6.90
C SER A 63 -22.79 5.37 7.67
N TYR A 64 -23.57 4.51 7.00
CA TYR A 64 -24.10 3.28 7.59
C TYR A 64 -23.03 2.25 8.01
N ILE A 65 -21.83 2.30 7.42
CA ILE A 65 -20.74 1.40 7.73
C ILE A 65 -19.94 1.93 8.91
N ASP A 66 -19.67 3.23 8.98
CA ASP A 66 -18.91 3.84 10.08
C ASP A 66 -19.62 3.62 11.43
N ASP A 67 -20.93 3.91 11.49
CA ASP A 67 -21.75 3.72 12.70
C ASP A 67 -21.81 2.26 13.17
N LYS A 68 -21.63 1.31 12.25
CA LYS A 68 -21.61 -0.13 12.55
C LYS A 68 -20.20 -0.68 12.76
N MET A 69 -19.17 0.02 12.31
CA MET A 69 -17.78 -0.41 12.47
C MET A 69 -17.31 -0.31 13.91
N GLU A 70 -17.74 0.70 14.67
CA GLU A 70 -17.43 0.81 16.11
C GLU A 70 -17.97 -0.40 16.89
N ASN A 71 -19.24 -0.72 16.67
CA ASN A 71 -19.91 -1.88 17.29
C ASN A 71 -19.23 -3.21 16.92
N ILE A 72 -18.80 -3.36 15.66
CA ILE A 72 -18.09 -4.55 15.19
C ILE A 72 -16.69 -4.63 15.83
N THR A 73 -15.97 -3.52 15.89
CA THR A 73 -14.63 -3.45 16.49
C THR A 73 -14.67 -3.77 17.98
N GLU A 74 -15.70 -3.28 18.68
CA GLU A 74 -15.94 -3.58 20.09
C GLU A 74 -16.27 -5.06 20.31
N TYR A 75 -17.17 -5.62 19.50
CA TYR A 75 -17.58 -7.02 19.59
C TYR A 75 -16.42 -8.00 19.33
N PHE A 76 -15.57 -7.73 18.34
CA PHE A 76 -14.42 -8.60 18.04
C PHE A 76 -13.17 -8.26 18.88
N SER A 77 -13.16 -7.11 19.56
CA SER A 77 -11.99 -6.54 20.23
C SER A 77 -10.75 -6.47 19.32
N THR A 78 -10.96 -6.34 18.02
CA THR A 78 -9.95 -6.36 16.97
C THR A 78 -10.33 -5.31 15.94
N LYS A 79 -9.34 -4.57 15.43
CA LYS A 79 -9.56 -3.62 14.33
C LYS A 79 -10.04 -4.38 13.09
N VAL A 80 -11.24 -4.07 12.65
CA VAL A 80 -11.84 -4.67 11.46
C VAL A 80 -11.70 -3.69 10.29
N ASP A 81 -11.19 -4.16 9.16
CA ASP A 81 -11.07 -3.36 7.95
C ASP A 81 -12.25 -3.66 7.01
N VAL A 82 -12.91 -2.61 6.52
CA VAL A 82 -14.00 -2.74 5.54
C VAL A 82 -13.56 -2.14 4.20
N LYS A 83 -13.54 -2.97 3.15
CA LYS A 83 -13.30 -2.52 1.78
C LYS A 83 -14.59 -2.59 0.98
N VAL A 84 -15.11 -1.44 0.55
CA VAL A 84 -16.30 -1.36 -0.31
C VAL A 84 -15.90 -0.99 -1.72
N SER A 85 -16.31 -1.80 -2.69
CA SER A 85 -16.18 -1.49 -4.12
C SER A 85 -17.37 -0.65 -4.59
N ARG A 86 -17.16 0.18 -5.63
CA ARG A 86 -18.18 1.09 -6.21
C ARG A 86 -19.47 0.38 -6.66
N ASN A 87 -19.44 -0.93 -6.85
CA ASN A 87 -20.59 -1.76 -7.26
C ASN A 87 -21.36 -2.36 -6.06
N GLY A 88 -21.19 -1.84 -4.84
CA GLY A 88 -21.88 -2.32 -3.64
C GLY A 88 -21.33 -3.64 -3.06
N LYS A 89 -20.32 -4.25 -3.71
CA LYS A 89 -19.63 -5.41 -3.16
C LYS A 89 -18.68 -4.98 -2.05
N GLY A 90 -18.88 -5.50 -0.85
CA GLY A 90 -18.01 -5.27 0.31
C GLY A 90 -17.12 -6.48 0.63
N LYS A 91 -15.99 -6.22 1.27
CA LYS A 91 -15.16 -7.22 1.95
C LYS A 91 -14.93 -6.76 3.39
N LEU A 92 -15.20 -7.65 4.34
CA LEU A 92 -14.84 -7.49 5.74
C LEU A 92 -13.56 -8.27 5.99
N ILE A 93 -12.53 -7.61 6.53
CA ILE A 93 -11.23 -8.21 6.81
C ILE A 93 -10.99 -8.11 8.32
N ILE A 94 -10.90 -9.26 8.98
CA ILE A 94 -10.59 -9.34 10.42
C ILE A 94 -9.21 -9.99 10.56
N PRO A 95 -8.16 -9.23 10.90
CA PRO A 95 -6.84 -9.79 11.13
C PRO A 95 -6.81 -10.61 12.43
N PHE A 96 -6.03 -11.69 12.46
CA PHE A 96 -5.76 -12.47 13.67
C PHE A 96 -4.26 -12.66 13.83
N HIS A 97 -3.77 -12.64 15.07
CA HIS A 97 -2.33 -12.69 15.37
C HIS A 97 -1.88 -14.06 15.89
N SER A 98 -2.82 -14.90 16.34
CA SER A 98 -2.54 -16.21 16.89
C SER A 98 -3.61 -17.24 16.53
N ARG A 99 -3.28 -18.53 16.70
CA ARG A 99 -4.26 -19.63 16.59
C ARG A 99 -5.38 -19.48 17.61
N GLU A 100 -5.06 -19.03 18.82
CA GLU A 100 -6.05 -18.79 19.88
C GLU A 100 -7.01 -17.66 19.51
N ASP A 101 -6.51 -16.59 18.91
CA ASP A 101 -7.36 -15.50 18.39
C ASP A 101 -8.32 -16.00 17.33
N PHE A 102 -7.86 -16.84 16.40
CA PHE A 102 -8.73 -17.43 15.40
C PHE A 102 -9.82 -18.31 16.03
N ILE A 103 -9.49 -19.11 17.04
CA ILE A 103 -10.46 -19.93 17.78
C ILE A 103 -11.44 -19.05 18.58
N ARG A 104 -10.97 -17.94 19.17
CA ARG A 104 -11.82 -16.96 19.85
C ARG A 104 -12.80 -16.30 18.88
N LEU A 105 -12.30 -15.81 17.74
CA LEU A 105 -13.11 -15.18 16.69
C LEU A 105 -14.16 -16.13 16.14
N THR A 106 -13.81 -17.40 15.89
CA THR A 106 -14.78 -18.41 15.41
C THR A 106 -15.89 -18.71 16.42
N LYS A 107 -15.63 -18.61 17.73
CA LYS A 107 -16.68 -18.73 18.76
C LYS A 107 -17.66 -17.56 18.77
N LEU A 108 -17.20 -16.36 18.43
CA LEU A 108 -18.05 -15.15 18.40
C LEU A 108 -19.05 -15.14 17.24
N PHE A 109 -18.86 -15.98 16.22
CA PHE A 109 -19.79 -16.14 15.09
C PHE A 109 -20.90 -17.18 15.34
N LYS A 110 -20.81 -17.93 16.44
CA LYS A 110 -21.69 -19.06 16.76
C LYS A 110 -22.74 -18.65 17.77
#